data_AF-A2FHW3-F1
#
_entry.id   AF-A2FHW3-F1
#
_cell.length_a   1.000
_cell.length_b   1.000
_cell.length_c   1.000
_cell.angle_alpha   90.00
_cell.angle_beta   90.00
_cell.angle_gamma   90.00
#
_symmetry.space_group_name_H-M   'P 1'
#
loop_
_entity.id
_entity.type
_entity.pdbx_description
1 polymer ?
#
loop_
_entity_poly.entity_id
_entity_poly.type
_entity_poly.pdbx_seq_one_letter_code
_entity_poly.pdbx_strand_id
1 'polypeptide(L)'
;MVCFAANGWLGPSVIVVSKSSTLDKNLKDIVQGRIYLNSSDNGYMNDAIFLTWCHLLVGKINIELRNDDINRKILLLIDSHYTRENANSLIYLQKNNIDVLTYPGKCTASCQPHDVVMSKPFKDQFIKNLRTEIREFKEAHKSEPDQATLKAMVIETAHEAITKVVDGKSAFNAFASCGYLPYNPAKLLTKNNTNYHKLEDSEQEKRRYSSRFLIKGLLKKSKSSPRQKRKRRHFLCIQLVKSWHMN
;
A
#
# COMPACT_ATOMS: atom_id res chain seq x y z
N MET A 1 -4.41 -0.31 -3.52
CA MET A 1 -3.60 -0.58 -2.34
C MET A 1 -3.42 -2.07 -2.21
N VAL A 2 -2.18 -2.51 -2.22
CA VAL A 2 -1.80 -3.91 -2.02
C VAL A 2 -1.12 -4.04 -0.66
N CYS A 3 -1.38 -5.14 0.05
CA CYS A 3 -0.72 -5.47 1.31
C CYS A 3 -0.31 -6.93 1.28
N PHE A 4 0.93 -7.26 1.64
CA PHE A 4 1.37 -8.66 1.73
C PHE A 4 2.41 -8.84 2.84
N ALA A 5 2.54 -10.07 3.32
CA ALA A 5 3.54 -10.46 4.30
C ALA A 5 4.63 -11.35 3.72
N ALA A 6 5.77 -11.42 4.42
CA ALA A 6 6.97 -12.13 3.94
C ALA A 6 6.78 -13.63 3.71
N ASN A 7 5.75 -14.24 4.29
CA ASN A 7 5.38 -15.64 4.06
C ASN A 7 4.42 -15.83 2.88
N GLY A 8 4.17 -14.80 2.06
CA GLY A 8 3.25 -14.86 0.93
C GLY A 8 1.79 -14.60 1.27
N TRP A 9 1.46 -14.29 2.54
CA TRP A 9 0.09 -13.90 2.88
C TRP A 9 -0.29 -12.59 2.18
N LEU A 10 -1.44 -12.58 1.51
CA LEU A 10 -1.98 -11.40 0.84
C LEU A 10 -3.09 -10.78 1.71
N GLY A 11 -2.92 -9.52 2.08
CA GLY A 11 -3.89 -8.73 2.84
C GLY A 11 -5.02 -8.18 1.98
N PRO A 12 -5.95 -7.40 2.57
CA PRO A 12 -7.07 -6.84 1.83
C PRO A 12 -6.57 -5.88 0.75
N SER A 13 -6.99 -6.13 -0.49
CA SER A 13 -6.71 -5.27 -1.63
C SER A 13 -7.84 -4.26 -1.80
N VAL A 14 -7.51 -2.97 -1.85
CA VAL A 14 -8.48 -1.89 -2.11
C VAL A 14 -8.19 -1.22 -3.45
N ILE A 15 -9.21 -1.09 -4.28
CA ILE A 15 -9.19 -0.26 -5.48
C ILE A 15 -10.07 0.96 -5.24
N VAL A 16 -9.52 2.15 -5.47
CA VAL A 16 -10.24 3.41 -5.34
C VAL A 16 -10.54 3.94 -6.73
N VAL A 17 -11.82 4.15 -7.03
CA VAL A 17 -12.29 4.73 -8.30
C VAL A 17 -12.74 6.17 -8.11
N SER A 18 -12.72 6.97 -9.18
CA SER A 18 -13.27 8.33 -9.14
C SER A 18 -14.79 8.30 -8.98
N LYS A 19 -15.41 9.18 -8.19
CA LYS A 19 -16.88 9.28 -8.13
C LYS A 19 -17.52 9.65 -9.48
N SER A 20 -16.77 10.32 -10.36
CA SER A 20 -17.23 10.63 -11.73
C SER A 20 -17.34 9.38 -12.61
N SER A 21 -16.77 8.26 -12.18
CA SER A 21 -17.14 6.96 -12.73
C SER A 21 -18.31 6.42 -11.93
N THR A 22 -19.49 6.36 -12.56
CA THR A 22 -20.62 5.57 -12.07
C THR A 22 -20.07 4.19 -11.74
N LEU A 23 -19.99 3.86 -10.45
CA LEU A 23 -19.73 2.50 -10.02
C LEU A 23 -21.07 1.80 -10.18
N ASP A 24 -21.36 1.32 -11.39
CA ASP A 24 -22.63 0.66 -11.68
C ASP A 24 -22.87 -0.47 -10.68
N LYS A 25 -24.13 -0.73 -10.35
CA LYS A 25 -24.51 -1.82 -9.43
C LYS A 25 -23.84 -3.15 -9.82
N ASN A 26 -23.66 -3.38 -11.12
CA ASN A 26 -22.95 -4.53 -11.70
C ASN A 26 -21.49 -4.68 -11.24
N LEU A 27 -20.77 -3.58 -10.96
CA LEU A 27 -19.40 -3.62 -10.43
C LEU A 27 -19.33 -4.06 -8.96
N LYS A 28 -20.40 -3.87 -8.19
CA LYS A 28 -20.49 -4.38 -6.81
C LYS A 28 -20.69 -5.89 -6.79
N ASP A 29 -21.39 -6.44 -7.77
CA ASP A 29 -21.67 -7.87 -7.89
C ASP A 29 -20.45 -8.66 -8.39
N ILE A 30 -19.58 -8.05 -9.20
CA ILE A 30 -18.31 -8.65 -9.67
C ILE A 30 -17.33 -8.82 -8.50
N VAL A 31 -17.35 -7.89 -7.54
CA VAL A 31 -16.43 -7.87 -6.41
C VAL A 31 -17.00 -8.64 -5.21
N GLN A 32 -17.19 -9.95 -5.41
CA GLN A 32 -17.57 -10.90 -4.36
C GLN A 32 -16.42 -11.10 -3.35
N GLY A 33 -16.26 -10.19 -2.39
CA GLY A 33 -15.38 -10.38 -1.21
C GLY A 33 -13.86 -10.48 -1.47
N ARG A 34 -13.43 -10.44 -2.74
CA ARG A 34 -12.02 -10.59 -3.18
C ARG A 34 -11.24 -9.28 -3.19
N ILE A 35 -11.91 -8.19 -3.53
CA ILE A 35 -11.36 -6.84 -3.63
C ILE A 35 -12.30 -5.92 -2.84
N TYR A 36 -11.80 -4.81 -2.31
CA TYR A 36 -12.65 -3.78 -1.73
C TYR A 36 -12.67 -2.58 -2.66
N LEU A 37 -13.85 -2.28 -3.21
CA LEU A 37 -14.05 -1.08 -4.02
C LEU A 37 -14.45 0.08 -3.13
N ASN A 38 -13.73 1.19 -3.26
CA ASN A 38 -14.11 2.45 -2.66
C ASN A 38 -14.09 3.56 -3.71
N SER A 39 -14.70 4.70 -3.43
CA SER A 39 -14.71 5.83 -4.35
C SER A 39 -14.35 7.13 -3.65
N SER A 40 -13.63 7.99 -4.37
CA SER A 40 -13.34 9.36 -3.94
C SER A 40 -13.45 10.30 -5.12
N ASP A 41 -13.54 11.61 -4.87
CA ASP A 41 -13.78 12.59 -5.94
C ASP A 41 -12.67 12.60 -7.00
N ASN A 42 -11.47 12.13 -6.64
CA ASN A 42 -10.29 12.13 -7.50
C ASN A 42 -9.71 10.72 -7.74
N GLY A 43 -10.37 9.66 -7.25
CA GLY A 43 -9.87 8.28 -7.35
C GLY A 43 -8.63 7.99 -6.49
N TYR A 44 -8.26 8.88 -5.56
CA TYR A 44 -7.17 8.66 -4.61
C TYR A 44 -7.70 8.26 -3.23
N MET A 45 -6.88 7.54 -2.48
CA MET A 45 -7.16 7.27 -1.08
C MET A 45 -7.19 8.58 -0.28
N ASN A 46 -8.16 8.68 0.62
CA ASN A 46 -8.22 9.70 1.65
C ASN A 46 -8.21 9.02 3.04
N ASP A 47 -8.21 9.83 4.08
CA ASP A 47 -8.22 9.40 5.48
C ASP A 47 -9.34 8.42 5.82
N ALA A 48 -10.57 8.69 5.36
CA ALA A 48 -11.72 7.83 5.63
C ALA A 48 -11.56 6.46 4.97
N ILE A 49 -11.13 6.42 3.70
CA ILE A 49 -10.88 5.17 2.98
C ILE A 49 -9.72 4.40 3.63
N PHE A 50 -8.68 5.09 4.09
CA PHE A 50 -7.57 4.46 4.80
C PHE A 50 -8.03 3.83 6.12
N LEU A 51 -8.83 4.54 6.92
CA LEU A 51 -9.41 4.00 8.15
C LEU A 51 -10.30 2.78 7.88
N THR A 52 -11.13 2.82 6.83
CA THR A 52 -11.91 1.64 6.39
C THR A 52 -10.97 0.48 6.06
N TRP A 53 -9.89 0.71 5.31
CA TRP A 53 -8.91 -0.32 5.00
C TRP A 53 -8.23 -0.89 6.27
N CYS A 54 -7.94 -0.06 7.28
CA CYS A 54 -7.40 -0.54 8.55
C CYS A 54 -8.34 -1.52 9.27
N HIS A 55 -9.65 -1.26 9.27
CA HIS A 55 -10.64 -2.21 9.83
C HIS A 55 -10.62 -3.55 9.09
N LEU A 56 -10.58 -3.51 7.75
CA LEU A 56 -10.49 -4.71 6.92
C LEU A 56 -9.21 -5.50 7.18
N LEU A 57 -8.08 -4.79 7.33
CA LEU A 57 -6.79 -5.37 7.63
C LEU A 57 -6.82 -6.11 8.97
N VAL A 58 -7.28 -5.45 10.03
CA VAL A 58 -7.38 -6.04 11.36
C VAL A 58 -8.27 -7.28 11.34
N GLY A 59 -9.44 -7.20 10.70
CA GLY A 59 -10.34 -8.35 10.57
C GLY A 59 -9.66 -9.54 9.91
N LYS A 60 -9.00 -9.33 8.77
CA LYS A 60 -8.29 -10.40 8.04
C LYS A 60 -7.10 -10.95 8.82
N ILE A 61 -6.32 -10.12 9.51
CA ILE A 61 -5.20 -10.55 10.36
C ILE A 61 -5.70 -11.44 11.51
N ASN A 62 -6.76 -11.02 12.18
CA ASN A 62 -7.33 -11.77 13.31
C ASN A 62 -7.80 -13.16 12.86
N ILE A 63 -8.43 -13.26 11.68
CA ILE A 63 -8.94 -14.52 11.13
C ILE A 63 -7.79 -15.41 10.61
N GLU A 64 -6.80 -14.85 9.90
CA GLU A 64 -5.90 -15.65 9.07
C GLU A 64 -4.45 -15.74 9.57
N LEU A 65 -4.01 -14.83 10.43
CA LEU A 65 -2.62 -14.75 10.89
C LEU A 65 -2.44 -14.97 12.38
N ARG A 66 -3.46 -14.65 13.18
CA ARG A 66 -3.35 -14.73 14.64
C ARG A 66 -3.66 -16.11 15.19
N ASN A 67 -4.50 -16.93 14.54
CA ASN A 67 -4.81 -18.31 14.98
C ASN A 67 -4.98 -18.37 16.51
N ASP A 68 -5.85 -17.49 17.05
CA ASP A 68 -6.15 -17.31 18.48
C ASP A 68 -5.07 -16.61 19.36
N ASP A 69 -3.87 -16.34 18.85
CA ASP A 69 -2.90 -15.46 19.53
C ASP A 69 -3.21 -13.98 19.27
N ILE A 70 -4.14 -13.44 20.05
CA ILE A 70 -4.53 -12.03 20.00
C ILE A 70 -3.37 -11.08 20.41
N ASN A 71 -2.40 -11.59 21.16
CA ASN A 71 -1.24 -10.83 21.62
C ASN A 71 -0.13 -10.80 20.58
N ARG A 72 -0.25 -11.57 19.50
CA ARG A 72 0.71 -11.56 18.39
C ARG A 72 0.86 -10.15 17.85
N LYS A 73 2.04 -9.60 18.06
CA LYS A 73 2.43 -8.30 17.56
C LYS A 73 2.74 -8.37 16.07
N ILE A 74 2.22 -7.41 15.33
CA ILE A 74 2.39 -7.29 13.88
C ILE A 74 3.07 -5.96 13.57
N LEU A 75 4.03 -5.96 12.65
CA LEU A 75 4.66 -4.73 12.16
C LEU A 75 4.15 -4.41 10.76
N LEU A 76 3.50 -3.26 10.61
CA LEU A 76 3.01 -2.71 9.34
C LEU A 76 3.99 -1.67 8.81
N LEU A 77 4.59 -1.96 7.66
CA LEU A 77 5.42 -1.03 6.91
C LEU A 77 4.59 -0.29 5.86
N ILE A 78 4.53 1.03 5.94
CA ILE A 78 3.75 1.87 5.01
C ILE A 78 4.57 3.02 4.43
N ASP A 79 4.17 3.51 3.27
CA ASP A 79 4.75 4.72 2.70
C ASP A 79 4.33 5.98 3.48
N SER A 80 5.15 7.04 3.42
CA SER A 80 4.95 8.32 4.12
C SER A 80 3.94 9.24 3.43
N HIS A 81 2.85 8.69 2.88
CA HIS A 81 1.77 9.51 2.36
C HIS A 81 0.96 10.13 3.51
N TYR A 82 0.61 11.42 3.42
CA TYR A 82 -0.02 12.16 4.53
C TYR A 82 -1.30 11.50 5.07
N THR A 83 -2.06 10.80 4.22
CA THR A 83 -3.27 10.07 4.66
C THR A 83 -2.99 8.93 5.64
N ARG A 84 -1.71 8.54 5.78
CA ARG A 84 -1.26 7.48 6.70
C ARG A 84 -0.99 8.00 8.10
N GLU A 85 -0.86 9.31 8.24
CA GLU A 85 -0.66 10.00 9.51
C GLU A 85 -2.00 10.28 10.22
N ASN A 86 -3.10 9.69 9.72
CA ASN A 86 -4.41 9.82 10.33
C ASN A 86 -4.41 9.22 11.75
N ALA A 87 -4.63 10.06 12.75
CA ALA A 87 -4.60 9.66 14.16
C ALA A 87 -5.60 8.55 14.49
N ASN A 88 -6.82 8.58 13.91
CA ASN A 88 -7.82 7.54 14.16
C ASN A 88 -7.36 6.18 13.66
N SER A 89 -6.77 6.13 12.45
CA SER A 89 -6.20 4.89 11.89
C SER A 89 -5.04 4.37 12.73
N LEU A 90 -4.13 5.25 13.15
CA LEU A 90 -2.97 4.85 13.95
C LEU A 90 -3.37 4.35 15.34
N ILE A 91 -4.29 5.05 16.02
CA ILE A 91 -4.84 4.63 17.32
C ILE A 91 -5.56 3.29 17.17
N TYR A 92 -6.35 3.11 16.10
CA TYR A 92 -7.06 1.87 15.85
C TYR A 92 -6.09 0.69 15.63
N LEU A 93 -5.04 0.87 14.82
CA LEU A 93 -4.03 -0.16 14.58
C LEU A 93 -3.26 -0.50 15.86
N GLN A 94 -2.86 0.50 16.64
CA GLN A 94 -2.16 0.32 17.91
C GLN A 94 -3.01 -0.49 18.90
N LYS A 95 -4.30 -0.15 19.05
CA LYS A 95 -5.24 -0.89 19.90
C LYS A 95 -5.41 -2.36 19.48
N ASN A 96 -5.08 -2.70 18.24
CA ASN A 96 -5.15 -4.05 17.69
C ASN A 96 -3.77 -4.72 17.59
N ASN A 97 -2.78 -4.31 18.40
CA ASN A 97 -1.42 -4.90 18.42
C ASN A 97 -0.70 -4.87 17.06
N ILE A 98 -0.96 -3.83 16.26
CA ILE A 98 -0.28 -3.57 14.99
C ILE A 98 0.54 -2.28 15.14
N ASP A 99 1.86 -2.43 15.18
CA ASP A 99 2.78 -1.31 15.13
C ASP A 99 2.92 -0.82 13.68
N VAL A 100 3.05 0.49 13.51
CA VAL A 100 3.19 1.12 12.19
C VAL A 100 4.57 1.75 12.08
N LEU A 101 5.31 1.39 11.02
CA LEU A 101 6.55 2.04 10.63
C LEU A 101 6.39 2.66 9.25
N THR A 102 6.59 3.96 9.16
CA THR A 102 6.54 4.71 7.90
C THR A 102 7.93 4.79 7.27
N TYR A 103 8.04 4.56 5.97
CA TYR A 103 9.28 4.80 5.24
C TYR A 103 9.61 6.30 5.19
N PRO A 104 10.88 6.70 5.37
CA PRO A 104 11.31 8.05 5.07
C PRO A 104 10.96 8.44 3.63
N GLY A 105 10.64 9.72 3.42
CA GLY A 105 10.27 10.21 2.09
C GLY A 105 11.36 9.90 1.06
N LYS A 106 10.92 9.46 -0.14
CA LYS A 106 11.79 9.07 -1.28
C LYS A 106 12.65 7.82 -1.06
N CYS A 107 12.41 7.02 -0.02
CA CYS A 107 13.13 5.76 0.20
C CYS A 107 12.40 4.51 -0.31
N THR A 108 11.19 4.63 -0.87
CA THR A 108 10.38 3.46 -1.26
C THR A 108 11.06 2.57 -2.29
N ALA A 109 11.71 3.14 -3.30
CA ALA A 109 12.46 2.38 -4.30
C ALA A 109 13.62 1.54 -3.73
N SER A 110 14.08 1.83 -2.52
CA SER A 110 15.16 1.10 -1.85
C SER A 110 14.64 0.19 -0.73
N CYS A 111 13.63 0.65 0.01
CA CYS A 111 13.19 0.04 1.26
C CYS A 111 11.82 -0.63 1.17
N GLN A 112 11.02 -0.41 0.14
CA GLN A 112 9.67 -0.95 0.06
C GLN A 112 9.67 -2.25 -0.77
N PRO A 113 9.53 -3.45 -0.17
CA PRO A 113 9.49 -4.75 -0.86
C PRO A 113 8.73 -4.77 -2.19
N HIS A 114 7.55 -4.14 -2.22
CA HIS A 114 6.73 -4.00 -3.41
C HIS A 114 7.46 -3.27 -4.53
N ASP A 115 7.99 -2.09 -4.27
CA ASP A 115 8.64 -1.26 -5.29
C ASP A 115 9.95 -1.91 -5.76
N VAL A 116 10.65 -2.60 -4.85
CA VAL A 116 11.92 -3.26 -5.14
C VAL A 116 11.75 -4.52 -5.98
N VAL A 117 10.75 -5.36 -5.68
CA VAL A 117 10.64 -6.70 -6.29
C VAL A 117 9.29 -6.94 -6.97
N MET A 118 8.18 -6.55 -6.36
CA MET A 118 6.85 -6.95 -6.86
C MET A 118 6.28 -6.09 -7.97
N SER A 119 6.65 -4.80 -8.04
CA SER A 119 5.96 -3.84 -8.91
C SER A 119 6.11 -4.19 -10.39
N LYS A 120 7.28 -4.67 -10.80
CA LYS A 120 7.52 -5.07 -12.19
C LYS A 120 6.75 -6.35 -12.56
N PRO A 121 6.91 -7.49 -11.85
CA PRO A 121 6.13 -8.70 -12.12
C PRO A 121 4.62 -8.45 -12.11
N PHE A 122 4.12 -7.64 -11.17
CA PHE A 122 2.71 -7.24 -11.12
C PHE A 122 2.28 -6.51 -12.41
N LYS A 123 3.02 -5.48 -12.84
CA LYS A 123 2.70 -4.73 -14.07
C LYS A 123 2.74 -5.60 -15.30
N ASP A 124 3.75 -6.45 -15.43
CA ASP A 124 3.93 -7.33 -16.57
C ASP A 124 2.75 -8.34 -16.66
N GLN A 125 2.37 -8.94 -15.54
CA GLN A 125 1.24 -9.86 -15.46
C GLN A 125 -0.11 -9.17 -15.69
N PHE A 126 -0.32 -7.99 -15.12
CA PHE A 126 -1.53 -7.18 -15.30
C PHE A 126 -1.73 -6.79 -16.77
N ILE A 127 -0.70 -6.22 -17.42
CA ILE A 127 -0.78 -5.80 -18.82
C ILE A 127 -1.03 -7.00 -19.73
N LYS A 128 -0.39 -8.14 -19.45
CA LYS A 128 -0.61 -9.38 -20.20
C LYS A 128 -2.08 -9.81 -20.10
N ASN A 129 -2.62 -9.92 -18.89
CA ASN A 129 -4.00 -10.39 -18.68
C ASN A 129 -5.02 -9.43 -19.30
N LEU A 130 -4.87 -8.13 -19.05
CA LEU A 130 -5.80 -7.12 -19.58
C LEU A 130 -5.82 -7.10 -21.12
N ARG A 131 -4.67 -7.25 -21.77
CA ARG A 131 -4.62 -7.34 -23.24
C ARG A 131 -5.34 -8.58 -23.77
N THR A 132 -5.16 -9.71 -23.10
CA THR A 132 -5.84 -10.96 -23.47
C THR A 132 -7.35 -10.80 -23.31
N GLU A 133 -7.82 -10.31 -22.17
CA GLU A 133 -9.25 -10.17 -21.89
C GLU A 133 -9.94 -9.18 -22.84
N ILE A 134 -9.29 -8.04 -23.13
CA ILE A 134 -9.79 -7.09 -24.13
C ILE A 134 -9.88 -7.73 -25.52
N ARG A 135 -8.88 -8.52 -25.91
CA ARG A 135 -8.88 -9.21 -27.22
C ARG A 135 -10.03 -10.22 -27.29
N GLU A 136 -10.17 -11.07 -26.28
CA GLU A 136 -11.22 -12.10 -26.21
C GLU A 136 -12.61 -11.46 -26.21
N PHE A 137 -12.80 -10.35 -25.49
CA PHE A 137 -14.05 -9.59 -25.53
C PHE A 137 -14.39 -9.12 -26.94
N LYS A 138 -13.43 -8.52 -27.66
CA LYS A 138 -13.63 -8.03 -29.04
C LYS A 138 -13.95 -9.17 -30.00
N GLU A 139 -13.27 -10.31 -29.84
CA GLU A 139 -13.50 -11.49 -30.67
C GLU A 139 -14.92 -12.05 -30.47
N ALA A 140 -15.40 -12.09 -29.22
CA ALA A 140 -16.73 -12.59 -28.86
C ALA A 140 -17.87 -11.62 -29.22
N HIS A 141 -17.71 -10.32 -28.94
CA HIS A 141 -18.78 -9.32 -29.06
C HIS A 141 -18.70 -8.48 -30.33
N LYS A 142 -17.66 -8.66 -31.15
CA LYS A 142 -17.38 -7.90 -32.38
C LYS A 142 -17.46 -6.37 -32.18
N SER A 143 -17.11 -5.89 -30.99
CA SER A 143 -17.20 -4.49 -30.58
C SER A 143 -16.16 -4.16 -29.50
N GLU A 144 -15.89 -2.87 -29.31
CA GLU A 144 -15.05 -2.39 -28.21
C GLU A 144 -15.80 -2.48 -26.87
N PRO A 145 -15.12 -2.84 -25.76
CA PRO A 145 -15.73 -2.79 -24.44
C PRO A 145 -16.09 -1.35 -24.08
N ASP A 146 -17.26 -1.16 -23.51
CA ASP A 146 -17.64 0.14 -22.97
C ASP A 146 -16.81 0.51 -21.71
N GLN A 147 -17.03 1.72 -21.20
CA GLN A 147 -16.29 2.24 -20.05
C GLN A 147 -16.57 1.49 -18.73
N ALA A 148 -17.72 0.86 -18.58
CA ALA A 148 -18.06 0.09 -17.38
C ALA A 148 -17.40 -1.28 -17.43
N THR A 149 -17.52 -1.97 -18.58
CA THR A 149 -16.86 -3.24 -18.85
C THR A 149 -15.35 -3.12 -18.73
N LEU A 150 -14.74 -2.10 -19.32
CA LEU A 150 -13.29 -1.90 -19.23
C LEU A 150 -12.80 -1.70 -17.79
N LYS A 151 -13.59 -1.01 -16.94
CA LYS A 151 -13.25 -0.86 -15.52
C LYS A 151 -13.31 -2.17 -14.77
N ALA A 152 -14.32 -3.00 -15.04
CA ALA A 152 -14.44 -4.32 -14.45
C ALA A 152 -13.24 -5.20 -14.83
N MET A 153 -12.89 -5.25 -16.12
CA MET A 153 -11.70 -5.96 -16.61
C MET A 153 -10.43 -5.49 -15.89
N VAL A 154 -10.23 -4.18 -15.76
CA VAL A 154 -9.07 -3.61 -15.04
C VAL A 154 -9.04 -4.04 -13.57
N ILE A 155 -10.19 -4.07 -12.90
CA ILE A 155 -10.30 -4.46 -11.48
C ILE A 155 -9.95 -5.94 -11.30
N GLU A 156 -10.57 -6.81 -12.10
CA GLU A 156 -10.37 -8.26 -12.01
C GLU A 156 -8.95 -8.65 -12.39
N THR A 157 -8.44 -8.16 -13.52
CA THR A 157 -7.06 -8.48 -13.96
C THR A 157 -6.01 -7.94 -13.00
N ALA A 158 -6.25 -6.80 -12.35
CA ALA A 158 -5.34 -6.31 -11.31
C ALA A 158 -5.34 -7.25 -10.09
N HIS A 159 -6.49 -7.78 -9.70
CA HIS A 159 -6.58 -8.72 -8.59
C HIS A 159 -5.94 -10.07 -8.92
N GLU A 160 -6.21 -10.63 -10.08
CA GLU A 160 -5.57 -11.86 -10.55
C GLU A 160 -4.05 -11.70 -10.63
N ALA A 161 -3.59 -10.57 -11.18
CA ALA A 161 -2.16 -10.30 -11.31
C ALA A 161 -1.47 -10.24 -9.94
N ILE A 162 -2.09 -9.61 -8.93
CA ILE A 162 -1.45 -9.54 -7.61
C ILE A 162 -1.48 -10.89 -6.89
N THR A 163 -2.59 -11.62 -6.96
CA THR A 163 -2.72 -12.94 -6.36
C THR A 163 -1.74 -13.94 -6.97
N LYS A 164 -1.44 -13.79 -8.27
CA LYS A 164 -0.45 -14.62 -8.96
C LYS A 164 0.99 -14.26 -8.64
N VAL A 165 1.28 -12.97 -8.43
CA VAL A 165 2.65 -12.48 -8.19
C VAL A 165 3.09 -12.62 -6.74
N VAL A 166 2.14 -12.50 -5.80
CA VAL A 166 2.42 -12.65 -4.37
C VAL A 166 2.32 -14.11 -4.00
N ASP A 167 3.48 -14.76 -3.90
CA ASP A 167 3.65 -16.11 -3.36
C ASP A 167 4.68 -16.09 -2.22
N GLY A 168 4.85 -17.22 -1.52
CA GLY A 168 5.79 -17.30 -0.39
C GLY A 168 7.24 -16.98 -0.77
N LYS A 169 7.68 -17.39 -1.97
CA LYS A 169 9.06 -17.21 -2.45
C LYS A 169 9.29 -15.78 -2.91
N SER A 170 8.40 -15.23 -3.73
CA SER A 170 8.48 -13.85 -4.22
C SER A 170 8.36 -12.86 -3.06
N ALA A 171 7.45 -13.10 -2.12
CA ALA A 171 7.30 -12.28 -0.93
C ALA A 171 8.57 -12.32 -0.08
N PHE A 172 9.07 -13.51 0.26
CA PHE A 172 10.31 -13.64 1.03
C PHE A 172 11.47 -12.89 0.35
N ASN A 173 11.67 -13.08 -0.95
CA ASN A 173 12.72 -12.40 -1.72
C ASN A 173 12.56 -10.88 -1.70
N ALA A 174 11.32 -10.37 -1.73
CA ALA A 174 11.03 -8.95 -1.64
C ALA A 174 11.49 -8.34 -0.30
N PHE A 175 11.18 -9.01 0.82
CA PHE A 175 11.63 -8.59 2.14
C PHE A 175 13.15 -8.78 2.32
N ALA A 176 13.71 -9.87 1.79
CA ALA A 176 15.14 -10.15 1.83
C ALA A 176 15.95 -9.11 1.05
N SER A 177 15.43 -8.62 -0.08
CA SER A 177 16.06 -7.58 -0.92
C SER A 177 16.04 -6.19 -0.28
N CYS A 178 15.19 -5.99 0.73
CA CYS A 178 15.12 -4.76 1.53
C CYS A 178 15.82 -4.92 2.88
N GLY A 179 16.41 -6.09 3.17
CA GLY A 179 17.10 -6.33 4.44
C GLY A 179 16.16 -6.48 5.64
N TYR A 180 14.89 -6.81 5.43
CA TYR A 180 13.95 -7.07 6.53
C TYR A 180 13.96 -8.51 7.01
N LEU A 181 14.09 -9.46 6.07
CA LEU A 181 14.01 -10.88 6.40
C LEU A 181 14.99 -11.71 5.54
N PRO A 182 16.09 -12.23 6.11
CA PRO A 182 16.59 -11.94 7.45
C PRO A 182 16.95 -10.45 7.60
N TYR A 183 16.92 -9.94 8.84
CA TYR A 183 17.26 -8.55 9.12
C TYR A 183 18.73 -8.28 8.78
N ASN A 184 18.96 -7.38 7.82
CA ASN A 184 20.28 -6.97 7.38
C ASN A 184 20.23 -5.53 6.86
N PRO A 185 20.44 -4.53 7.73
CA PRO A 185 20.37 -3.13 7.34
C PRO A 185 21.44 -2.73 6.33
N ALA A 186 22.56 -3.45 6.24
CA ALA A 186 23.61 -3.16 5.25
C ALA A 186 23.12 -3.28 3.81
N LYS A 187 22.11 -4.13 3.53
CA LYS A 187 21.49 -4.22 2.19
C LYS A 187 20.80 -2.94 1.74
N LEU A 188 20.32 -2.11 2.68
CA LEU A 188 19.77 -0.80 2.35
C LEU A 188 20.89 0.21 2.05
N LEU A 189 22.07 0.02 2.65
CA LEU A 189 23.22 0.90 2.51
C LEU A 189 24.02 0.66 1.21
N THR A 190 24.02 -0.57 0.70
CA THR A 190 24.83 -0.97 -0.46
C THR A 190 24.12 -0.88 -1.81
N LYS A 191 22.85 -0.44 -1.86
CA LYS A 191 22.18 -0.20 -3.16
C LYS A 191 22.85 0.98 -3.87
N ASN A 192 23.32 0.73 -5.10
CA ASN A 192 24.16 1.61 -5.94
C ASN A 192 23.61 3.02 -6.30
N ASN A 193 22.53 3.49 -5.66
CA ASN A 193 21.93 4.81 -5.89
C ASN A 193 21.69 5.62 -4.61
N THR A 194 22.19 5.18 -3.45
CA THR A 194 22.11 5.95 -2.20
C THR A 194 23.35 6.83 -2.07
N ASN A 195 23.27 8.06 -2.58
CA ASN A 195 24.22 9.12 -2.21
C ASN A 195 23.95 9.51 -0.75
N TYR A 196 24.72 8.95 0.18
CA TYR A 196 24.73 9.38 1.56
C TYR A 196 25.38 10.76 1.64
N HIS A 197 24.59 11.82 1.53
CA HIS A 197 25.02 13.10 2.07
C HIS A 197 25.05 12.95 3.59
N LYS A 198 26.26 12.94 4.20
CA LYS A 198 26.38 13.22 5.62
C LYS A 198 25.68 14.56 5.85
N LEU A 199 24.60 14.54 6.62
CA LEU A 199 23.97 15.78 7.06
C LEU A 199 24.98 16.46 7.98
N GLU A 200 25.55 17.57 7.52
CA GLU A 200 26.29 18.52 8.36
C GLU A 200 25.42 18.84 9.60
N ASP A 201 26.04 18.99 10.78
CA ASP A 201 25.35 19.07 12.07
C ASP A 201 24.26 20.17 12.12
N SER A 202 24.43 21.23 11.33
CA SER A 202 23.46 22.32 11.18
C SER A 202 22.13 21.92 10.50
N GLU A 203 22.13 20.92 9.61
CA GLU A 203 20.91 20.40 8.98
C GLU A 203 20.18 19.39 9.87
N GLN A 204 20.90 18.64 10.70
CA GLN A 204 20.29 17.79 11.73
C GLN A 204 19.54 18.63 12.76
N GLU A 205 20.08 19.79 13.12
CA GLU A 205 19.47 20.69 14.09
C GLU A 205 18.19 21.34 13.53
N LYS A 206 18.19 21.75 12.25
CA LYS A 206 16.97 22.23 11.55
C LYS A 206 15.88 21.17 11.43
N ARG A 207 16.23 19.91 11.17
CA ARG A 207 15.26 18.80 11.12
C ARG A 207 14.74 18.41 12.50
N ARG A 208 15.60 18.40 13.54
CA ARG A 208 15.16 18.24 14.95
C ARG A 208 14.17 19.33 15.36
N TYR A 209 14.35 20.56 14.87
CA TYR A 209 13.40 21.66 15.08
C TYR A 209 12.05 21.39 14.39
N SER A 210 12.06 20.86 13.16
CA SER A 210 10.85 20.46 12.42
C SER A 210 10.09 19.30 13.09
N SER A 211 10.80 18.33 13.67
CA SER A 211 10.18 17.19 14.38
C SER A 211 9.61 17.60 15.75
N ARG A 212 10.26 18.54 16.46
CA ARG A 212 9.74 19.10 17.72
C ARG A 212 8.51 19.99 17.52
N PHE A 213 8.36 20.62 16.35
CA PHE A 213 7.17 21.39 16.00
C PHE A 213 5.90 20.53 15.82
N LEU A 214 6.04 19.24 15.47
CA LEU A 214 4.88 18.34 15.35
C LEU A 214 4.25 18.00 16.71
N ILE A 215 5.03 18.02 17.81
CA ILE A 215 4.54 17.68 19.15
C ILE A 215 3.98 18.92 19.88
N LYS A 216 4.46 20.13 19.58
CA LYS A 216 3.94 21.38 20.18
C LYS A 216 2.78 22.03 19.40
N GLY A 217 2.55 21.64 18.14
CA GLY A 217 1.52 22.24 17.27
C GLY A 217 0.07 21.85 17.59
N LEU A 218 -0.17 20.92 18.52
CA LEU A 218 -1.53 20.50 18.95
C LEU A 218 -2.25 21.54 19.84
N LEU A 219 -1.62 22.68 20.12
CA LEU A 219 -2.22 23.81 20.84
C LEU A 219 -1.97 25.14 20.11
N LYS A 220 -2.71 25.40 19.02
CA LYS A 220 -3.30 26.71 18.68
C LYS A 220 -3.98 26.71 17.30
N LYS A 221 -5.13 27.39 17.25
CA LYS A 221 -6.11 27.47 16.17
C LYS A 221 -5.65 28.25 14.92
N SER A 222 -6.13 27.75 13.77
CA SER A 222 -6.81 28.46 12.66
C SER A 222 -6.03 29.21 11.56
N LYS A 223 -6.53 28.97 10.33
CA LYS A 223 -6.54 29.76 9.08
C LYS A 223 -5.26 29.83 8.24
N SER A 224 -5.26 29.10 7.12
CA SER A 224 -5.42 29.59 5.73
C SER A 224 -4.72 28.67 4.71
N SER A 225 -5.39 28.43 3.58
CA SER A 225 -4.84 27.78 2.38
C SER A 225 -4.52 28.87 1.34
N PRO A 226 -4.11 28.58 0.08
CA PRO A 226 -3.58 27.34 -0.49
C PRO A 226 -2.33 27.60 -1.38
N ARG A 227 -1.58 26.54 -1.76
CA ARG A 227 -0.86 26.54 -3.05
C ARG A 227 -0.70 25.12 -3.60
N GLN A 228 -1.35 24.89 -4.74
CA GLN A 228 -1.25 23.69 -5.57
C GLN A 228 0.04 23.68 -6.41
N LYS A 229 0.64 22.49 -6.57
CA LYS A 229 1.00 21.82 -7.84
C LYS A 229 2.32 21.03 -7.72
N ARG A 230 2.23 19.69 -7.80
CA ARG A 230 2.68 18.90 -8.96
C ARG A 230 2.31 17.41 -8.76
N LYS A 231 1.50 16.87 -9.67
CA LYS A 231 1.07 15.46 -9.70
C LYS A 231 2.26 14.56 -10.01
N ARG A 232 2.65 13.68 -9.07
CA ARG A 232 3.43 12.47 -9.37
C ARG A 232 2.56 11.25 -9.09
N ARG A 233 2.36 10.43 -10.12
CA ARG A 233 1.62 9.17 -10.08
C ARG A 233 2.38 8.19 -9.18
N HIS A 234 1.84 7.86 -8.01
CA HIS A 234 2.37 6.80 -7.16
C HIS A 234 1.26 5.77 -6.93
N PHE A 235 1.54 4.52 -7.31
CA PHE A 235 0.75 3.37 -6.88
C PHE A 235 1.07 3.12 -5.40
N LEU A 236 0.03 3.06 -4.57
CA LEU A 236 0.12 3.00 -3.13
C LEU A 236 0.18 1.54 -2.65
N CYS A 237 1.26 1.12 -1.97
CA CYS A 237 1.44 -0.23 -1.45
C CYS A 237 1.79 -0.22 0.04
N ILE A 238 1.41 -1.26 0.76
CA ILE A 238 1.65 -1.51 2.18
C ILE A 238 2.31 -2.89 2.33
N GLN A 239 3.12 -3.13 3.36
CA GLN A 239 3.70 -4.44 3.66
C GLN A 239 3.54 -4.78 5.14
N LEU A 240 3.37 -6.06 5.43
CA LEU A 240 3.40 -6.60 6.78
C LEU A 240 4.69 -7.40 6.99
N VAL A 241 5.46 -7.07 8.02
CA VAL A 241 6.50 -7.96 8.53
C VAL A 241 5.88 -8.76 9.68
N LYS A 242 5.80 -10.09 9.51
CA LYS A 242 5.52 -11.00 10.62
C LYS A 242 6.66 -10.85 11.64
N SER A 243 6.32 -10.48 12.88
CA SER A 243 7.28 -10.47 13.99
C SER A 243 7.85 -11.87 14.19
N TRP A 244 9.18 -11.93 14.28
CA TRP A 244 9.95 -13.04 14.81
C TRP A 244 9.58 -13.31 16.27
N HIS A 245 9.58 -14.58 16.65
CA HIS A 245 9.92 -14.96 18.02
C HIS A 245 11.41 -15.28 18.02
N MET A 246 12.16 -14.57 18.87
CA MET A 246 13.45 -15.06 19.33
C MET A 246 13.17 -16.22 20.27
N ASN A 247 13.64 -17.40 19.89
CA ASN A 247 14.22 -18.39 20.80
C ASN A 247 15.49 -18.88 20.12
#